data_AF-A0A8T4F002-F1
#
_entry.id   AF-A0A8T4F002-F1
#
_cell.length_a   1.000
_cell.length_b   1.000
_cell.length_c   1.000
_cell.angle_alpha   90.00
_cell.angle_beta   90.00
_cell.angle_gamma   90.00
#
_symmetry.space_group_name_H-M   'P 1'
#
loop_
_entity.id
_entity.type
_entity.pdbx_description
1 polymer ?
#
loop_
_entity_poly.entity_id
_entity_poly.type
_entity_poly.pdbx_seq_one_letter_code
_entity_poly.pdbx_strand_id
1 'polypeptide(L)'
;MKIKDYQPNREYKADYVEFLFPGFFVIESEARRVGSRDVKGLKIPDECFGFLFFERTEHITNSGELIAGAPKNYSGVYYPGGKVMSLDDVKRQVSDPKTLIYNMRNKNYQSVVKTRKGNFQPFRLEDRVI
;
A
#
# COMPACT_ATOMS: atom_id res chain seq x y z
N MET A 1 20.09 26.74 23.21
CA MET A 1 18.67 26.53 22.84
C MET A 1 18.16 25.34 23.64
N LYS A 2 17.36 25.55 24.69
CA LYS A 2 16.82 24.46 25.53
C LYS A 2 15.58 23.89 24.84
N ILE A 3 15.61 22.62 24.43
CA ILE A 3 14.46 21.89 23.91
C ILE A 3 13.46 21.80 25.08
N LYS A 4 12.42 22.64 25.05
CA LYS A 4 11.56 22.89 26.22
C LYS A 4 10.47 21.85 26.45
N ASP A 5 10.41 20.77 25.68
CA ASP A 5 9.30 19.81 25.76
C ASP A 5 9.75 18.34 25.70
N TYR A 6 10.92 18.01 26.28
CA TYR A 6 11.29 16.62 26.51
C TYR A 6 10.39 16.00 27.58
N GLN A 7 9.39 15.23 27.14
CA GLN A 7 8.59 14.37 28.00
C GLN A 7 8.97 12.91 27.73
N PRO A 8 9.75 12.26 28.62
CA PRO A 8 10.08 10.86 28.45
C PRO A 8 8.80 10.00 28.50
N ASN A 9 8.73 8.95 27.67
CA ASN A 9 7.63 7.98 27.60
C ASN A 9 6.32 8.41 26.91
N ARG A 10 6.35 9.39 26.01
CA ARG A 10 5.16 9.75 25.25
C ARG A 10 5.03 8.89 23.98
N GLU A 11 3.94 8.14 23.91
CA GLU A 11 3.54 7.43 22.69
C GLU A 11 2.77 8.38 21.76
N TYR A 12 3.11 8.36 20.48
CA TYR A 12 2.43 9.11 19.43
C TYR A 12 1.85 8.14 18.41
N LYS A 13 0.64 8.41 17.93
CA LYS A 13 0.15 7.75 16.71
C LYS A 13 0.65 8.54 15.52
N ALA A 14 1.24 7.85 14.55
CA ALA A 14 1.70 8.43 13.31
C ALA A 14 1.15 7.65 12.13
N ASP A 15 0.70 8.38 11.12
CA ASP A 15 0.27 7.82 9.85
C ASP A 15 1.48 7.61 8.93
N TYR A 16 1.41 6.52 8.18
CA TYR A 16 2.40 6.12 7.20
C TYR A 16 1.71 5.77 5.90
N VAL A 17 2.44 5.93 4.81
CA VAL A 17 2.13 5.37 3.50
C VAL A 17 3.18 4.33 3.16
N GLU A 18 2.77 3.19 2.61
CA GLU A 18 3.65 2.20 2.00
C GLU A 18 3.40 2.16 0.50
N PHE A 19 4.42 2.47 -0.27
CA PHE A 19 4.43 2.36 -1.73
C PHE A 19 4.84 0.96 -2.13
N LEU A 20 4.13 0.38 -3.10
CA LEU A 20 4.33 -0.98 -3.57
C LEU A 20 4.93 -0.96 -4.98
N PHE A 21 6.04 -1.68 -5.18
CA PHE A 21 6.80 -1.71 -6.41
C PHE A 21 6.83 -3.12 -7.00
N PRO A 22 6.86 -3.27 -8.34
CA PRO A 22 7.06 -4.58 -8.94
C PRO A 22 8.47 -5.07 -8.58
N GLY A 23 8.58 -6.15 -7.81
CA GLY A 23 9.85 -6.85 -7.65
C GLY A 23 9.94 -8.05 -8.58
N PHE A 24 11.13 -8.66 -8.64
CA PHE A 24 11.41 -9.77 -9.56
C PHE A 24 10.71 -11.09 -9.15
N PHE A 25 10.58 -11.34 -7.84
CA PHE A 25 9.87 -12.52 -7.29
C PHE A 25 8.80 -12.18 -6.26
N VAL A 26 8.98 -11.08 -5.51
CA VAL A 26 8.07 -10.61 -4.46
C VAL A 26 7.79 -9.13 -4.65
N ILE A 27 6.74 -8.61 -4.01
CA ILE A 27 6.47 -7.17 -3.98
C ILE A 27 7.56 -6.51 -3.15
N GLU A 28 8.17 -5.46 -3.69
CA GLU A 28 9.05 -4.56 -2.94
C GLU A 28 8.22 -3.41 -2.39
N SER A 29 8.60 -2.88 -1.22
CA SER A 29 7.86 -1.78 -0.62
C SER A 29 8.73 -0.78 0.12
N GLU A 30 8.24 0.45 0.18
CA GLU A 30 8.87 1.54 0.90
C GLU A 30 7.83 2.27 1.74
N ALA A 31 8.07 2.36 3.06
CA ALA A 31 7.18 3.07 3.98
C ALA A 31 7.72 4.47 4.33
N ARG A 32 6.86 5.47 4.31
CA ARG A 32 7.17 6.86 4.69
C ARG A 32 6.13 7.39 5.66
N ARG A 33 6.58 8.12 6.69
CA ARG A 33 5.68 8.87 7.57
C ARG A 33 5.01 10.00 6.79
N VAL A 34 3.72 10.20 7.02
CA VAL A 34 2.92 11.27 6.41
C VAL A 34 2.17 12.06 7.48
N GLY A 35 1.90 13.34 7.19
CA GLY A 35 1.13 14.19 8.10
C GLY A 35 -0.38 13.96 8.01
N SER A 36 -0.87 13.36 6.92
CA SER A 36 -2.27 12.99 6.73
C SER A 36 -2.40 11.91 5.65
N ARG A 37 -3.56 11.23 5.62
CA ARG A 37 -3.93 10.25 4.58
C ARG A 37 -4.61 10.90 3.36
N ASP A 38 -4.25 12.13 3.01
CA ASP A 38 -4.78 12.79 1.82
C ASP A 38 -4.16 12.22 0.54
N VAL A 39 -4.95 11.42 -0.18
CA VAL A 39 -4.57 10.81 -1.46
C VAL A 39 -4.24 11.84 -2.52
N LYS A 40 -4.95 12.98 -2.57
CA LYS A 40 -4.78 13.97 -3.65
C LYS A 40 -3.48 14.76 -3.51
N GLY A 41 -3.04 15.01 -2.28
CA GLY A 41 -1.78 15.70 -1.97
C GLY A 41 -0.55 14.79 -1.98
N LEU A 42 -0.73 13.47 -2.16
CA LEU A 42 0.36 12.51 -2.06
C LEU A 42 1.23 12.51 -3.33
N LYS A 43 2.55 12.70 -3.17
CA LYS A 43 3.52 12.49 -4.24
C LYS A 43 3.79 11.00 -4.41
N ILE A 44 3.12 10.40 -5.39
CA ILE A 44 3.22 8.98 -5.68
C ILE A 44 4.40 8.74 -6.62
N PRO A 45 5.41 7.92 -6.24
CA PRO A 45 6.53 7.60 -7.12
C PRO A 45 6.06 6.93 -8.41
N ASP A 46 6.57 7.33 -9.57
CA ASP A 46 6.14 6.77 -10.87
C ASP A 46 6.36 5.26 -10.97
N GLU A 47 7.36 4.72 -10.26
CA GLU A 47 7.69 3.30 -10.24
C GLU A 47 6.74 2.43 -9.42
N CYS A 48 5.93 3.00 -8.53
CA CYS A 48 5.02 2.20 -7.73
C CYS A 48 3.79 1.77 -8.57
N PHE A 49 3.24 0.59 -8.28
CA PHE A 49 1.98 0.16 -8.89
C PHE A 49 0.77 0.44 -7.99
N GLY A 50 1.00 0.69 -6.71
CA GLY A 50 -0.02 1.02 -5.73
C GLY A 50 0.59 1.52 -4.42
N PHE A 51 -0.26 1.90 -3.49
CA PHE A 51 0.14 2.26 -2.12
C PHE A 51 -1.01 2.03 -1.15
N LEU A 52 -0.70 1.95 0.13
CA LEU A 52 -1.68 1.86 1.21
C LEU A 52 -1.24 2.70 2.40
N PHE A 53 -2.19 3.07 3.26
CA PHE A 53 -1.90 3.77 4.50
C PHE A 53 -2.01 2.81 5.69
N PHE A 54 -1.24 3.09 6.73
CA PHE A 54 -1.35 2.42 8.02
C PHE A 54 -0.89 3.35 9.14
N GLU A 55 -1.12 2.95 10.38
CA GLU A 55 -0.66 3.64 11.59
C GLU A 55 0.49 2.86 12.24
N ARG A 56 1.42 3.60 12.85
CA ARG A 56 2.34 3.05 13.86
C ARG A 56 2.23 3.86 15.15
N THR A 57 2.41 3.19 16.27
CA THR A 57 2.73 3.88 17.52
C THR A 57 4.23 4.17 17.51
N GLU A 58 4.61 5.41 17.78
CA GLU A 58 6.00 5.85 17.89
C GLU A 58 6.31 6.25 19.33
N HIS A 59 7.51 5.92 19.80
CA HIS A 59 8.04 6.31 21.10
C HIS A 59 9.42 6.91 20.91
N ILE A 60 9.70 8.01 21.62
CA ILE A 60 11.04 8.59 21.68
C ILE A 60 11.66 8.11 22.99
N THR A 61 12.77 7.38 22.89
CA THR A 61 13.51 6.87 24.05
C THR A 61 14.17 8.01 24.80
N ASN A 62 14.69 7.69 25.99
CA ASN A 62 15.44 8.68 26.76
C ASN A 62 16.76 9.10 26.10
N SER A 63 17.28 8.29 25.17
CA SER A 63 18.44 8.60 24.32
C SER A 63 18.08 9.46 23.10
N GLY A 64 16.79 9.75 22.88
CA GLY A 64 16.30 10.50 21.71
C GLY A 64 16.09 9.65 20.46
N GLU A 65 16.16 8.33 20.57
CA GLU A 65 15.93 7.41 19.44
C GLU A 65 14.43 7.23 19.21
N LEU A 66 14.02 7.22 17.95
CA LEU A 66 12.64 6.94 17.56
C LEU A 66 12.46 5.42 17.39
N ILE A 67 11.61 4.83 18.22
CA ILE A 67 11.16 3.45 18.07
C ILE A 67 9.75 3.45 17.50
N ALA A 68 9.57 2.81 16.36
CA ALA A 68 8.26 2.61 15.74
C ALA A 68 7.76 1.19 16.00
N GLY A 69 6.57 1.08 16.59
CA GLY A 69 5.88 -0.18 16.82
C GLY A 69 5.35 -0.81 15.53
N ALA A 70 4.71 -1.98 15.67
CA ALA A 70 4.13 -2.70 14.56
C ALA A 70 3.04 -1.89 13.84
N PRO A 71 2.93 -2.01 12.51
CA PRO A 71 1.88 -1.35 11.73
C PRO A 71 0.48 -1.92 12.05
N LYS A 72 -0.52 -1.05 12.05
CA LYS A 72 -1.94 -1.35 12.30
C LYS A 72 -2.86 -0.45 11.47
N ASN A 73 -4.17 -0.71 11.49
CA ASN A 73 -5.18 0.14 10.84
C ASN A 73 -4.89 0.43 9.35
N TYR A 74 -4.56 -0.65 8.63
CA TYR A 74 -4.32 -0.63 7.20
C TYR A 74 -5.56 -0.16 6.44
N SER A 75 -5.36 0.71 5.45
CA SER A 75 -6.36 0.93 4.41
C SER A 75 -6.35 -0.22 3.39
N GLY A 76 -7.32 -0.22 2.48
CA GLY A 76 -7.14 -0.91 1.19
C GLY A 76 -6.04 -0.28 0.35
N VAL A 77 -5.68 -0.94 -0.74
CA VAL A 77 -4.66 -0.48 -1.68
C VAL A 77 -5.27 0.50 -2.67
N TYR A 78 -4.58 1.63 -2.84
CA TYR A 78 -4.83 2.61 -3.88
C TYR A 78 -3.97 2.27 -5.09
N TYR A 79 -4.59 2.15 -6.26
CA TYR A 79 -3.96 1.77 -7.52
C TYR A 79 -4.05 2.93 -8.53
N PRO A 80 -2.99 3.76 -8.64
CA PRO A 80 -2.95 4.87 -9.60
C PRO A 80 -3.01 4.35 -11.04
N GLY A 81 -3.99 4.82 -11.81
CA GLY A 81 -4.15 4.47 -13.23
C GLY A 81 -4.39 2.98 -13.47
N GLY A 82 -4.89 2.25 -12.47
CA GLY A 82 -5.26 0.84 -12.59
C GLY A 82 -6.55 0.63 -13.39
N LYS A 83 -6.78 -0.61 -13.85
CA LYS A 83 -8.06 -1.03 -14.44
C LYS A 83 -8.58 -2.26 -13.72
N VAL A 84 -9.75 -2.16 -13.09
CA VAL A 84 -10.43 -3.32 -12.50
C VAL A 84 -10.96 -4.22 -13.62
N MET A 85 -10.73 -5.52 -13.48
CA MET A 85 -11.10 -6.55 -14.45
C MET A 85 -11.78 -7.71 -13.72
N SER A 86 -12.97 -8.07 -14.21
CA SER A 86 -13.63 -9.31 -13.83
C SER A 86 -12.93 -10.53 -14.44
N LEU A 87 -13.30 -11.74 -14.00
CA LEU A 87 -12.81 -12.97 -14.62
C LEU A 87 -13.10 -13.01 -16.13
N ASP A 88 -14.24 -12.50 -16.57
CA ASP A 88 -14.61 -12.49 -17.99
C ASP A 88 -13.85 -11.42 -18.78
N ASP A 89 -13.52 -10.28 -18.17
CA ASP A 89 -12.62 -9.32 -18.79
C ASP A 89 -11.23 -9.90 -19.00
N VAL A 90 -10.72 -10.64 -18.01
CA VAL A 90 -9.42 -11.32 -18.09
C VAL A 90 -9.40 -12.31 -19.25
N LYS A 91 -10.44 -13.14 -19.42
CA LYS A 91 -10.53 -14.10 -20.53
C LYS A 91 -10.52 -13.43 -21.91
N ARG A 92 -11.10 -12.22 -22.03
CA ARG A 92 -11.24 -11.51 -23.31
C ARG A 92 -10.04 -10.64 -23.67
N GLN A 93 -9.41 -10.00 -22.69
CA GLN A 93 -8.49 -8.89 -22.91
C GLN A 93 -7.01 -9.20 -22.61
N VAL A 94 -6.72 -10.34 -21.97
CA VAL A 94 -5.36 -10.74 -21.60
C VAL A 94 -4.89 -11.83 -22.57
N SER A 95 -3.69 -11.67 -23.14
CA SER A 95 -3.16 -12.54 -24.19
C SER A 95 -2.84 -13.96 -23.71
N ASP A 96 -2.33 -14.11 -22.48
CA ASP A 96 -2.12 -15.41 -21.83
C ASP A 96 -2.69 -15.42 -20.41
N PRO A 97 -4.01 -15.61 -20.25
CA PRO A 97 -4.67 -15.46 -18.98
C PRO A 97 -4.62 -16.73 -18.11
N LYS A 98 -4.02 -17.84 -18.58
CA LYS A 98 -4.18 -19.17 -17.96
C LYS A 98 -3.82 -19.18 -16.49
N THR A 99 -2.62 -18.68 -16.15
CA THR A 99 -2.12 -18.60 -14.77
C THR A 99 -2.94 -17.64 -13.92
N LEU A 100 -3.36 -16.51 -14.49
CA LEU A 100 -4.17 -15.51 -13.78
C LEU A 100 -5.58 -16.06 -13.48
N ILE A 101 -6.24 -16.69 -14.44
CA ILE A 101 -7.54 -17.34 -14.26
C ILE A 101 -7.46 -18.45 -13.22
N TYR A 102 -6.41 -19.29 -13.28
CA TYR A 102 -6.18 -20.33 -12.28
C TYR A 102 -6.05 -19.73 -10.87
N ASN A 103 -5.25 -18.67 -10.72
CA ASN A 103 -5.09 -17.96 -9.45
C ASN A 103 -6.40 -17.33 -8.97
N MET A 104 -7.17 -16.69 -9.86
CA MET A 104 -8.45 -16.06 -9.51
C MET A 104 -9.46 -17.10 -9.01
N ARG A 105 -9.57 -18.25 -9.69
CA ARG A 105 -10.48 -19.34 -9.28
C ARG A 105 -10.05 -19.97 -7.96
N ASN A 106 -8.78 -20.35 -7.83
CA ASN A 106 -8.31 -21.08 -6.65
C ASN A 106 -8.26 -20.22 -5.40
N LYS A 107 -8.05 -18.90 -5.55
CA LYS A 107 -8.03 -17.97 -4.42
C LYS A 107 -9.34 -17.19 -4.28
N ASN A 108 -10.38 -17.57 -5.02
CA ASN A 108 -11.71 -16.95 -5.02
C ASN A 108 -11.69 -15.42 -5.23
N TYR A 109 -10.80 -14.93 -6.09
CA TYR A 109 -10.76 -13.51 -6.45
C TYR A 109 -11.86 -13.18 -7.44
N GLN A 110 -12.82 -12.36 -7.00
CA GLN A 110 -13.94 -11.90 -7.84
C GLN A 110 -13.46 -10.95 -8.94
N SER A 111 -12.44 -10.14 -8.64
CA SER A 111 -11.84 -9.20 -9.57
C SER A 111 -10.36 -9.01 -9.28
N VAL A 112 -9.65 -8.52 -10.30
CA VAL A 112 -8.24 -8.12 -10.22
C VAL A 112 -8.08 -6.71 -10.78
N VAL A 113 -7.01 -6.04 -10.41
CA VAL A 113 -6.61 -4.78 -11.04
C VAL A 113 -5.40 -5.03 -11.93
N LYS A 114 -5.47 -4.63 -13.20
CA LYS A 114 -4.30 -4.44 -14.05
C LYS A 114 -3.71 -3.10 -13.68
N THR A 115 -2.54 -3.08 -13.04
CA THR A 115 -1.93 -1.84 -12.57
C THR A 115 -1.35 -1.05 -13.74
N ARG A 116 -0.97 0.22 -13.51
CA ARG A 116 -0.22 1.02 -14.49
C ARG A 116 1.14 0.42 -14.88
N LYS A 117 1.68 -0.50 -14.07
CA LYS A 117 2.91 -1.26 -14.34
C LYS A 117 2.67 -2.56 -15.09
N GLY A 118 1.42 -2.87 -15.43
CA GLY A 118 1.04 -4.03 -16.25
C GLY A 118 0.92 -5.34 -15.47
N ASN A 119 1.40 -5.41 -14.23
CA ASN A 119 1.14 -6.56 -13.35
C ASN A 119 -0.32 -6.57 -12.87
N PHE A 120 -0.76 -7.74 -12.40
CA PHE A 120 -2.12 -7.93 -11.88
C PHE A 120 -2.08 -8.14 -10.37
N GLN A 121 -2.98 -7.48 -9.66
CA GLN A 121 -3.17 -7.65 -8.22
C GLN A 121 -4.61 -8.05 -7.91
N PRO A 122 -4.88 -8.86 -6.87
CA PRO A 122 -6.24 -9.09 -6.40
C PRO A 122 -6.88 -7.75 -6.04
N PHE A 123 -8.14 -7.52 -6.45
CA PHE A 123 -8.85 -6.29 -6.12
C PHE A 123 -9.97 -6.60 -5.12
N ARG A 124 -9.85 -6.03 -3.91
CA ARG A 124 -10.71 -6.26 -2.75
C ARG A 124 -11.68 -5.09 -2.54
N LEU A 125 -12.62 -5.28 -1.61
CA LEU A 125 -13.68 -4.31 -1.34
C LEU A 125 -13.14 -2.96 -0.85
N GLU A 126 -12.02 -2.97 -0.12
CA GLU A 126 -11.39 -1.79 0.47
C GLU A 126 -10.47 -1.07 -0.53
N ASP A 127 -10.09 -1.74 -1.62
CA ASP A 127 -9.15 -1.22 -2.61
C ASP A 127 -9.82 -0.16 -3.49
N ARG A 128 -9.01 0.76 -4.02
CA ARG A 128 -9.48 1.87 -4.85
C ARG A 128 -8.57 2.04 -6.05
N VAL A 129 -9.15 2.24 -7.22
CA VAL A 129 -8.42 2.79 -8.39
C VAL A 129 -8.55 4.31 -8.32
N ILE A 130 -7.44 5.00 -8.51
CA ILE A 130 -7.37 6.47 -8.50
C ILE A 130 -6.66 7.03 -9.72
#